data_AF-A0A524CI42-F1
#
_entry.id   AF-A0A524CI42-F1
#
_cell.length_a   1.000
_cell.length_b   1.000
_cell.length_c   1.000
_cell.angle_alpha   90.00
_cell.angle_beta   90.00
_cell.angle_gamma   90.00
#
_symmetry.space_group_name_H-M   'P 1'
#
loop_
_entity.id
_entity.type
_entity.pdbx_description
1 polymer ?
#
loop_
_entity_poly.entity_id
_entity_poly.type
_entity_poly.pdbx_seq_one_letter_code
_entity_poly.pdbx_strand_id
1 'polypeptide(L)'
;MESKKKLVFQVLNIIGFIATIVINSLANILPIGYGNTGVLSDDIPNLFVPIGLTFSIWSVIYILLGLFVIYQARDVFKKEGEKIDMPFQDKISFYFILSSVANIVWIFLWHYKQIFLSLIAMLVLLISLLVIYISLNIGKAEVSRNVKLFVHLPFSVYLGWITVATIA
;
A
#
# COMPACT_ATOMS: atom_id res chain seq x y z
N MET A 1 -18.38 -21.42 -0.34
CA MET A 1 -18.14 -20.41 -1.42
C MET A 1 -17.37 -19.20 -0.88
N GLU A 2 -17.77 -18.68 0.29
CA GLU A 2 -17.13 -17.55 1.00
C GLU A 2 -15.65 -17.81 1.36
N SER A 3 -15.32 -19.03 1.82
CA SER A 3 -13.94 -19.45 2.14
C SER A 3 -12.98 -19.43 0.94
N LYS A 4 -13.46 -19.77 -0.27
CA LYS A 4 -12.64 -19.78 -1.49
C LYS A 4 -12.33 -18.35 -1.93
N LYS A 5 -13.33 -17.47 -1.89
CA LYS A 5 -13.17 -16.03 -2.15
C LYS A 5 -12.17 -15.39 -1.18
N LYS A 6 -12.30 -15.70 0.12
CA LYS A 6 -11.37 -15.28 1.16
C LYS A 6 -9.92 -15.68 0.82
N LEU A 7 -9.70 -16.94 0.45
CA LEU A 7 -8.37 -17.43 0.11
C LEU A 7 -7.78 -16.68 -1.10
N VAL A 8 -8.58 -16.47 -2.15
CA VAL A 8 -8.15 -15.70 -3.33
C VAL A 8 -7.70 -14.30 -2.92
N PHE A 9 -8.47 -13.60 -2.08
CA PHE A 9 -8.05 -12.29 -1.59
C PHE A 9 -6.79 -12.33 -0.72
N GLN A 10 -6.60 -13.34 0.13
CA GLN A 10 -5.36 -13.47 0.92
C GLN A 10 -4.15 -13.56 -0.03
N VAL A 11 -4.24 -14.45 -1.01
CA VAL A 11 -3.17 -14.70 -1.99
C VAL A 11 -2.91 -13.45 -2.85
N LEU A 12 -3.95 -12.81 -3.37
CA LEU A 12 -3.80 -11.60 -4.18
C LEU A 12 -3.22 -10.42 -3.39
N ASN A 13 -3.60 -10.26 -2.12
CA ASN A 13 -3.00 -9.24 -1.26
C ASN A 13 -1.52 -9.53 -0.99
N ILE A 14 -1.14 -10.80 -0.76
CA ILE A 14 0.27 -11.20 -0.59
C ILE A 14 1.06 -10.87 -1.88
N ILE A 15 0.55 -11.27 -3.04
CA ILE A 15 1.19 -11.01 -4.34
C ILE A 15 1.32 -9.51 -4.58
N GLY A 16 0.24 -8.74 -4.37
CA GLY A 16 0.23 -7.28 -4.57
C GLY A 16 1.26 -6.58 -3.69
N PHE A 17 1.35 -6.97 -2.42
CA PHE A 17 2.35 -6.45 -1.49
C PHE A 17 3.79 -6.78 -1.92
N ILE A 18 4.07 -8.04 -2.23
CA ILE A 18 5.41 -8.47 -2.69
C ILE A 18 5.80 -7.72 -3.97
N ALA A 19 4.90 -7.66 -4.96
CA ALA A 19 5.13 -6.94 -6.20
C ALA A 19 5.42 -5.45 -5.95
N THR A 20 4.67 -4.82 -5.04
CA THR A 20 4.88 -3.41 -4.67
C THR A 20 6.28 -3.20 -4.10
N ILE A 21 6.70 -4.00 -3.12
CA ILE A 21 8.04 -3.90 -2.52
C ILE A 21 9.13 -4.12 -3.57
N VAL A 22 8.99 -5.17 -4.39
CA VAL A 22 9.98 -5.50 -5.42
C VAL A 22 10.14 -4.35 -6.41
N ILE A 23 9.05 -3.83 -6.97
CA ILE A 23 9.12 -2.74 -7.94
C ILE A 23 9.68 -1.46 -7.32
N ASN A 24 9.24 -1.08 -6.12
CA ASN A 24 9.77 0.12 -5.45
C ASN A 24 11.27 -0.05 -5.12
N SER A 25 11.69 -1.24 -4.69
CA SER A 25 13.11 -1.51 -4.42
C SER A 25 13.93 -1.45 -5.71
N LEU A 26 13.44 -2.05 -6.80
CA LEU A 26 14.08 -1.99 -8.10
C LEU A 26 14.17 -0.56 -8.64
N ALA A 27 13.17 0.29 -8.40
CA ALA A 27 13.19 1.69 -8.80
C ALA A 27 14.27 2.52 -8.07
N ASN A 28 14.67 2.09 -6.87
CA ASN A 28 15.76 2.73 -6.14
C ASN A 28 17.14 2.18 -6.52
N ILE A 29 17.23 0.90 -6.90
CA ILE A 29 18.50 0.22 -7.20
C ILE A 29 18.90 0.34 -8.67
N LEU A 30 17.93 0.25 -9.58
CA LEU A 30 18.13 0.28 -11.02
C LEU A 30 17.75 1.65 -11.61
N PRO A 31 18.43 2.10 -12.67
CA PRO A 31 18.03 3.30 -13.41
C PRO A 31 16.81 2.97 -14.27
N ILE A 32 15.64 2.85 -13.65
CA ILE A 32 14.37 2.69 -14.37
C ILE A 32 14.05 4.04 -15.04
N GLY A 33 13.99 4.08 -16.37
CA GLY A 33 13.72 5.33 -17.10
C GLY A 33 14.92 6.29 -17.06
N TYR A 34 14.72 7.49 -16.54
CA TYR A 34 15.72 8.57 -16.58
C TYR A 34 16.63 8.65 -15.33
N GLY A 35 16.56 7.70 -14.41
CA GLY A 35 17.37 7.69 -13.19
C GLY A 35 16.78 6.81 -12.09
N ASN A 36 17.39 6.84 -10.90
CA ASN A 36 16.79 6.24 -9.70
C ASN A 36 15.87 7.26 -8.99
N THR A 37 15.10 6.80 -8.02
CA THR A 37 14.11 7.64 -7.34
C THR A 37 14.71 8.85 -6.62
N GLY A 38 15.90 8.73 -6.04
CA GLY A 38 16.58 9.85 -5.38
C GLY A 38 16.96 10.96 -6.35
N VAL A 39 17.65 10.60 -7.44
CA VAL A 39 18.13 11.56 -8.44
C VAL A 39 16.97 12.32 -9.09
N LEU A 40 15.89 11.63 -9.43
CA LEU A 40 14.71 12.25 -10.04
C LEU A 40 13.97 13.20 -9.07
N SER A 41 14.04 12.94 -7.76
CA SER A 41 13.46 13.81 -6.75
C SER A 41 14.29 15.08 -6.56
N ASP A 42 15.61 14.98 -6.62
CA ASP A 42 16.53 16.11 -6.48
C ASP A 42 16.47 17.04 -7.71
N ASP A 43 16.10 16.51 -8.88
CA ASP A 43 15.95 17.23 -10.15
C ASP A 43 14.70 18.15 -10.21
N ILE A 44 13.74 18.01 -9.30
CA ILE A 44 12.51 18.83 -9.27
C ILE A 44 12.65 19.84 -8.13
N PRO A 45 13.01 21.10 -8.39
CA PRO A 45 13.04 22.12 -7.35
C PRO A 45 11.60 22.50 -6.98
N ASN A 46 11.02 21.82 -6.00
CA ASN A 46 9.77 22.21 -5.37
C ASN A 46 9.98 22.47 -3.87
N LEU A 47 9.23 23.42 -3.29
CA LEU A 47 9.36 23.83 -1.89
C LEU A 47 8.94 22.74 -0.88
N PHE A 48 8.45 21.62 -1.39
CA PHE A 48 7.92 20.49 -0.63
C PHE A 48 8.76 19.22 -0.81
N VAL A 49 9.87 19.25 -1.58
CA VAL A 49 10.69 18.06 -1.82
C VAL A 49 11.24 17.66 -0.46
N PRO A 50 10.81 16.51 0.05
CA PRO A 50 11.36 16.05 1.29
C PRO A 50 12.85 15.74 1.04
N ILE A 51 13.75 16.28 1.86
CA ILE A 51 15.15 15.83 1.96
C ILE A 51 15.19 14.30 1.84
N GLY A 52 16.14 13.74 1.07
CA GLY A 52 16.16 12.31 0.70
C GLY A 52 15.92 11.32 1.84
N LEU A 53 16.21 11.70 3.10
CA LEU A 53 15.84 10.97 4.30
C LEU A 53 14.34 10.68 4.41
N THR A 54 13.45 11.56 3.98
CA THR A 54 12.01 11.37 4.12
C THR A 54 11.50 10.19 3.29
N PHE A 55 12.21 9.78 2.24
CA PHE A 55 11.89 8.55 1.53
C PHE A 55 12.09 7.29 2.39
N SER A 56 12.78 7.37 3.53
CA SER A 56 12.90 6.26 4.49
C SER A 56 11.55 5.85 5.11
N ILE A 57 10.53 6.71 5.03
CA ILE A 57 9.17 6.39 5.48
C ILE A 57 8.60 5.17 4.73
N TRP A 58 9.02 4.93 3.49
CA TRP A 58 8.60 3.77 2.72
C TRP A 58 8.99 2.46 3.39
N SER A 59 10.17 2.38 4.01
CA SER A 59 10.58 1.20 4.78
C SER A 59 9.64 0.94 5.95
N VAL A 60 9.20 1.98 6.66
CA VAL A 60 8.23 1.87 7.75
C VAL A 60 6.87 1.40 7.23
N ILE A 61 6.39 1.99 6.13
CA ILE A 61 5.13 1.59 5.47
C ILE A 61 5.19 0.12 5.05
N TYR A 62 6.28 -0.34 4.43
CA TYR A 62 6.45 -1.72 4.01
C TYR A 62 6.46 -2.69 5.18
N ILE A 63 7.12 -2.35 6.29
CA ILE A 63 7.09 -3.18 7.51
C ILE A 63 5.65 -3.28 8.03
N LEU A 64 4.94 -2.16 8.16
CA LEU A 64 3.56 -2.15 8.65
C LEU A 64 2.61 -2.92 7.74
N LEU A 65 2.71 -2.75 6.42
CA LEU A 65 1.93 -3.51 5.45
C LEU A 65 2.30 -5.01 5.47
N GLY A 66 3.56 -5.35 5.72
CA GLY A 66 4.01 -6.73 5.90
C GLY A 66 3.36 -7.37 7.12
N LEU A 67 3.28 -6.64 8.24
CA LEU A 67 2.56 -7.10 9.42
C LEU A 67 1.07 -7.33 9.13
N PHE A 68 0.43 -6.45 8.35
CA PHE A 68 -0.94 -6.65 7.88
C PHE A 68 -1.07 -7.94 7.06
N VAL A 69 -0.20 -8.13 6.05
CA VAL A 69 -0.21 -9.29 5.16
C VAL A 69 0.01 -10.59 5.93
N ILE A 70 0.92 -10.62 6.90
CA ILE A 70 1.13 -11.78 7.78
C ILE A 70 -0.11 -12.04 8.63
N TYR A 71 -0.69 -10.98 9.22
CA TYR A 71 -1.87 -11.10 10.08
C TYR A 71 -3.09 -11.64 9.34
N GLN A 72 -3.36 -11.15 8.12
CA GLN A 72 -4.46 -11.67 7.30
C GLN A 72 -4.16 -13.06 6.72
N ALA A 73 -2.91 -13.48 6.60
CA ALA A 73 -2.53 -14.78 6.04
C ALA A 73 -2.53 -15.95 7.06
N ARG A 74 -2.77 -15.66 8.36
CA ARG A 74 -2.60 -16.61 9.47
C ARG A 74 -3.43 -17.91 9.39
N ASP A 75 -4.46 -17.95 8.56
CA ASP A 75 -5.32 -19.13 8.39
C ASP A 75 -5.34 -19.66 6.93
N VAL A 76 -4.41 -19.19 6.08
CA VAL A 76 -4.30 -19.63 4.67
C VAL A 76 -4.10 -21.14 4.55
N PHE A 77 -3.33 -21.74 5.46
CA PHE A 77 -3.03 -23.17 5.47
C PHE A 77 -3.99 -24.01 6.33
N LYS A 78 -4.98 -23.38 6.96
CA LYS A 78 -5.97 -24.08 7.79
C LYS A 78 -7.07 -24.70 6.95
N LYS A 79 -7.65 -25.80 7.44
CA LYS A 79 -8.82 -26.44 6.83
C LYS A 79 -10.03 -25.49 6.86
N GLU A 80 -11.00 -25.69 5.97
CA GLU A 80 -12.15 -24.77 5.83
C GLU A 80 -12.93 -24.56 7.13
N GLY A 81 -13.08 -25.59 7.98
CA GLY A 81 -13.73 -25.49 9.29
C GLY A 81 -12.90 -24.83 10.40
N GLU A 82 -11.64 -24.49 10.15
CA GLU A 82 -10.71 -23.89 11.12
C GLU A 82 -10.30 -22.46 10.75
N LYS A 83 -10.89 -21.92 9.66
CA LYS A 83 -10.62 -20.56 9.22
C LYS A 83 -11.16 -19.56 10.23
N ILE A 84 -10.38 -18.51 10.44
CA ILE A 84 -10.68 -17.46 11.40
C ILE A 84 -11.54 -16.42 10.71
N ASP A 85 -12.63 -15.99 11.33
CA ASP A 85 -13.42 -14.90 10.76
C ASP A 85 -12.60 -13.60 10.66
N MET A 86 -12.68 -12.95 9.49
CA MET A 86 -11.96 -11.71 9.18
C MET A 86 -12.89 -10.78 8.40
N PRO A 87 -13.88 -10.14 9.06
CA PRO A 87 -14.92 -9.35 8.39
C PRO A 87 -14.40 -8.17 7.58
N PHE A 88 -13.18 -7.70 7.87
CA PHE A 88 -12.53 -6.62 7.15
C PHE A 88 -12.08 -7.06 5.74
N GLN A 89 -11.81 -8.35 5.53
CA GLN A 89 -11.08 -8.81 4.37
C GLN A 89 -11.84 -8.57 3.06
N ASP A 90 -13.13 -8.91 3.03
CA ASP A 90 -13.98 -8.66 1.85
C ASP A 90 -14.17 -7.17 1.55
N LYS A 91 -14.07 -6.32 2.57
CA LYS A 91 -14.28 -4.87 2.44
C LYS A 91 -13.07 -4.17 1.84
N ILE A 92 -11.86 -4.64 2.17
CA ILE A 92 -10.63 -3.90 1.86
C ILE A 92 -9.76 -4.53 0.78
N SER A 93 -9.86 -5.85 0.55
CA SER A 93 -8.87 -6.56 -0.29
C SER A 93 -8.84 -6.05 -1.73
N PHE A 94 -10.00 -5.78 -2.32
CA PHE A 94 -10.05 -5.21 -3.67
C PHE A 94 -9.31 -3.87 -3.76
N TYR A 95 -9.56 -2.96 -2.80
CA TYR A 95 -8.90 -1.66 -2.75
C TYR A 95 -7.41 -1.77 -2.41
N PHE A 96 -6.99 -2.80 -1.66
CA PHE A 96 -5.58 -3.05 -1.39
C PHE A 96 -4.83 -3.55 -2.63
N ILE A 97 -5.47 -4.40 -3.44
CA ILE A 97 -4.93 -4.82 -4.73
C ILE A 97 -4.87 -3.61 -5.67
N LEU A 98 -5.93 -2.81 -5.73
CA LEU A 98 -5.97 -1.60 -6.56
C LEU A 98 -4.90 -0.59 -6.13
N SER A 99 -4.69 -0.40 -4.83
CA SER A 99 -3.62 0.48 -4.31
C SER A 99 -2.23 -0.06 -4.65
N SER A 100 -2.03 -1.38 -4.59
CA SER A 100 -0.76 -2.01 -5.00
C SER A 100 -0.46 -1.78 -6.48
N VAL A 101 -1.45 -1.99 -7.36
CA VAL A 101 -1.31 -1.75 -8.81
C VAL A 101 -1.07 -0.27 -9.09
N ALA A 102 -1.85 0.62 -8.47
CA ALA A 102 -1.71 2.06 -8.63
C ALA A 102 -0.33 2.55 -8.17
N ASN A 103 0.21 2.01 -7.08
CA ASN A 103 1.55 2.33 -6.60
C ASN A 103 2.65 1.90 -7.61
N ILE A 104 2.55 0.68 -8.13
CA ILE A 104 3.49 0.17 -9.15
C ILE A 104 3.44 1.05 -10.41
N VAL A 105 2.24 1.36 -10.90
CA VAL A 105 2.04 2.22 -12.08
C VAL A 105 2.56 3.62 -11.84
N TRP A 106 2.30 4.19 -10.66
CA TRP A 106 2.81 5.50 -10.26
C TRP A 106 4.33 5.57 -10.35
N ILE A 107 5.05 4.58 -9.78
CA ILE A 107 6.52 4.52 -9.83
C ILE A 107 7.03 4.56 -11.27
N PHE A 108 6.47 3.74 -12.17
CA PHE A 108 6.90 3.75 -13.57
C PHE A 108 6.63 5.10 -14.24
N LEU A 109 5.42 5.64 -14.12
CA LEU A 109 5.04 6.91 -14.75
C LEU A 109 5.92 8.06 -14.27
N TRP A 110 6.21 8.10 -12.98
CA TRP A 110 7.08 9.11 -12.38
C TRP A 110 8.52 8.97 -12.89
N HIS A 111 9.06 7.75 -12.96
CA HIS A 111 10.39 7.47 -13.51
C HIS A 111 10.55 7.84 -14.99
N TYR A 112 9.47 7.82 -15.77
CA TYR A 112 9.42 8.30 -17.17
C TYR A 112 9.01 9.77 -17.30
N LYS A 113 8.99 10.53 -16.20
CA LYS A 113 8.61 11.96 -16.14
C LYS A 113 7.20 12.25 -16.71
N GLN A 114 6.31 11.25 -16.70
CA GLN A 114 4.91 11.39 -17.11
C GLN A 114 4.07 11.96 -15.96
N ILE A 115 4.35 13.22 -15.58
CA ILE A 115 3.86 13.84 -14.33
C ILE A 115 2.33 13.81 -14.20
N PHE A 116 1.60 14.17 -15.26
CA PHE A 116 0.14 14.19 -15.24
C PHE A 116 -0.47 12.79 -15.02
N LEU A 117 0.05 11.78 -15.73
CA LEU A 117 -0.41 10.39 -15.57
C LEU A 117 -0.01 9.84 -14.20
N SER A 118 1.19 10.19 -13.71
CA SER A 118 1.67 9.86 -12.38
C SER A 118 0.72 10.42 -11.31
N LEU A 119 0.24 11.66 -11.45
CA LEU A 119 -0.74 12.24 -10.53
C LEU A 119 -2.08 11.47 -10.55
N ILE A 120 -2.56 11.04 -11.72
CA ILE A 120 -3.77 10.20 -11.82
C ILE A 120 -3.57 8.88 -11.05
N ALA A 121 -2.44 8.21 -11.24
CA ALA A 121 -2.13 6.98 -10.51
C ALA A 121 -2.04 7.22 -8.99
N MET A 122 -1.44 8.34 -8.57
CA MET A 122 -1.39 8.75 -7.16
C MET A 122 -2.79 8.99 -6.58
N LEU A 123 -3.71 9.62 -7.33
CA LEU A 123 -5.08 9.84 -6.88
C LEU A 123 -5.86 8.53 -6.75
N VAL A 124 -5.66 7.57 -7.67
CA VAL A 124 -6.26 6.22 -7.55
C VAL A 124 -5.74 5.52 -6.29
N LEU A 125 -4.44 5.62 -6.01
CA LEU A 125 -3.82 5.11 -4.79
C LEU A 125 -4.43 5.77 -3.54
N LEU A 126 -4.51 7.10 -3.50
CA LEU A 126 -5.07 7.88 -2.39
C LEU A 126 -6.53 7.50 -2.12
N ILE A 127 -7.38 7.49 -3.15
CA ILE A 127 -8.79 7.13 -3.03
C ILE A 127 -8.94 5.69 -2.54
N SER A 128 -8.13 4.76 -3.04
CA SER A 128 -8.15 3.37 -2.58
C SER A 128 -7.86 3.26 -1.08
N LEU A 129 -6.84 3.98 -0.60
CA LEU A 129 -6.48 4.01 0.82
C LEU A 129 -7.55 4.71 1.68
N LEU A 130 -8.17 5.77 1.16
CA LEU A 130 -9.25 6.46 1.84
C LEU A 130 -10.48 5.56 2.00
N VAL A 131 -10.85 4.82 0.95
CA VAL A 131 -11.95 3.85 1.01
C VAL A 131 -11.64 2.74 2.00
N ILE A 132 -10.40 2.24 2.05
CA ILE A 132 -9.97 1.27 3.08
C ILE A 132 -10.15 1.87 4.48
N TYR A 133 -9.66 3.09 4.70
CA TYR A 133 -9.73 3.77 5.99
C TYR A 133 -11.19 3.92 6.48
N ILE A 134 -12.08 4.35 5.59
CA ILE A 134 -13.51 4.50 5.88
C ILE A 134 -14.17 3.13 6.11
N SER A 135 -13.87 2.14 5.27
CA SER A 135 -14.45 0.79 5.36
C SER A 135 -14.09 0.07 6.67
N LEU A 136 -12.91 0.39 7.21
CA LEU A 136 -12.43 -0.11 8.50
C LEU A 136 -12.99 0.67 9.70
N ASN A 137 -13.72 1.77 9.48
CA ASN A 137 -14.20 2.65 10.55
C ASN A 137 -13.08 3.08 11.51
N ILE A 138 -11.90 3.39 10.98
CA ILE A 138 -10.74 3.78 11.78
C ILE A 138 -11.09 5.04 12.58
N GLY A 139 -10.90 4.96 13.91
CA GLY A 139 -11.22 6.04 14.84
C GLY A 139 -12.70 6.13 15.25
N LYS A 140 -13.59 5.29 14.67
CA LYS A 140 -15.03 5.28 14.99
C LYS A 140 -15.49 3.99 15.67
N ALA A 141 -14.93 2.85 15.29
CA ALA A 141 -15.29 1.56 15.87
C ALA A 141 -14.26 1.07 16.90
N GLU A 142 -14.74 0.50 18.00
CA GLU A 142 -13.88 -0.26 18.90
C GLU A 142 -13.56 -1.64 18.30
N VAL A 143 -12.27 -1.93 18.18
CA VAL A 143 -11.75 -3.19 17.62
C VAL A 143 -10.70 -3.77 18.55
N SER A 144 -10.45 -5.07 18.43
CA SER A 144 -9.38 -5.72 19.20
C SER A 144 -8.02 -5.06 18.96
N ARG A 145 -7.13 -5.13 19.97
CA ARG A 145 -5.77 -4.60 19.90
C ARG A 145 -5.01 -5.10 18.67
N ASN A 146 -5.21 -6.37 18.30
CA ASN A 146 -4.59 -6.98 17.13
C ASN A 146 -5.08 -6.34 15.82
N VAL A 147 -6.38 -6.09 15.67
CA VAL A 147 -6.91 -5.39 14.49
C VAL A 147 -6.41 -3.94 14.43
N LYS A 148 -6.35 -3.26 15.58
CA LYS A 148 -5.82 -1.90 15.64
C LYS A 148 -4.36 -1.84 15.19
N LEU A 149 -3.52 -2.76 15.67
CA LEU A 149 -2.08 -2.78 15.38
C LEU A 149 -1.75 -3.30 13.98
N PHE A 150 -2.40 -4.38 13.54
CA PHE A 150 -2.05 -5.08 12.30
C PHE A 150 -2.93 -4.69 11.11
N VAL A 151 -4.01 -3.94 11.31
CA VAL A 151 -4.90 -3.52 10.20
C VAL A 151 -5.04 -2.00 10.20
N HIS A 152 -5.49 -1.37 11.28
CA HIS A 152 -5.76 0.07 11.25
C HIS A 152 -4.48 0.91 11.13
N LEU A 153 -3.46 0.60 11.93
CA LEU A 153 -2.21 1.37 11.95
C LEU A 153 -1.49 1.37 10.57
N PRO A 154 -1.28 0.23 9.88
CA PRO A 154 -0.65 0.21 8.57
C PRO A 154 -1.34 1.11 7.54
N PHE A 155 -2.67 1.02 7.42
CA PHE A 155 -3.42 1.83 6.46
C PHE A 155 -3.48 3.31 6.84
N SER A 156 -3.49 3.63 8.15
CA SER A 156 -3.47 5.02 8.62
C SER A 156 -2.15 5.71 8.27
N VAL A 157 -1.03 5.04 8.53
CA VAL A 157 0.31 5.57 8.20
C VAL A 157 0.47 5.71 6.69
N TYR A 158 0.04 4.69 5.93
CA TYR A 158 0.15 4.74 4.46
C TYR A 158 -0.71 5.85 3.85
N LEU A 159 -1.97 6.00 4.29
CA LEU A 159 -2.85 7.08 3.85
C LEU A 159 -2.27 8.46 4.17
N GLY A 160 -1.75 8.65 5.38
CA GLY A 160 -1.11 9.90 5.78
C GLY A 160 0.04 10.28 4.86
N TRP A 161 0.93 9.33 4.55
CA TRP A 161 2.05 9.57 3.64
C TRP A 161 1.60 9.90 2.22
N ILE A 162 0.68 9.12 1.65
CA ILE A 162 0.18 9.37 0.29
C ILE A 162 -0.55 10.71 0.18
N THR A 163 -1.21 11.16 1.25
CA THR A 163 -1.83 12.49 1.28
C THR A 163 -0.78 13.59 1.11
N VAL A 164 0.34 13.51 1.85
CA VAL A 164 1.46 14.46 1.72
C VAL A 164 2.07 14.37 0.33
N ALA A 165 2.34 13.15 -0.17
CA ALA A 165 2.93 12.92 -1.49
C ALA A 165 2.03 13.35 -2.67
N THR A 166 0.72 13.46 -2.47
CA THR A 166 -0.20 13.98 -3.49
C THR A 166 -0.19 15.51 -3.57
N ILE A 167 0.12 16.19 -2.46
CA ILE A 167 0.16 17.65 -2.36
C ILE A 167 1.52 18.22 -2.81
N ALA A 168 2.61 17.49 -2.53
CA ALA A 168 3.97 17.84 -2.89
C ALA A 168 4.25 17.73 -4.39
#